data_AF-A0A525K5I8-F1
#
_entry.id   AF-A0A525K5I8-F1
#
_cell.length_a   1.000
_cell.length_b   1.000
_cell.length_c   1.000
_cell.angle_alpha   90.00
_cell.angle_beta   90.00
_cell.angle_gamma   90.00
#
_symmetry.space_group_name_H-M   'P 1'
#
loop_
_entity.id
_entity.type
_entity.pdbx_description
1 polymer ?
#
loop_
_entity_poly.entity_id
_entity_poly.type
_entity_poly.pdbx_seq_one_letter_code
_entity_poly.pdbx_strand_id
1 'polypeptide(L)'
;MVRFAVKLLTLAMFSVSMLTAPIFVQACAAAGDPPSSSPPATDGKPASKVKNKKKTGEIRPGIEDTAFVNGYRAAYAIIYDRNDYAAAIGQLKALGHDDNAAVANLLGYSYRKLGDYKVSQIWYERALKADPNHVKTWQYYGL
;
A
#
# COMPACT_ATOMS: atom_id res chain seq x y z
N MET A 1 -7.77 68.11 15.21
CA MET A 1 -7.96 66.64 15.23
C MET A 1 -6.71 66.00 14.64
N VAL A 2 -6.09 65.11 15.40
CA VAL A 2 -4.73 64.58 15.19
C VAL A 2 -4.81 63.24 14.45
N ARG A 3 -3.73 62.89 13.73
CA ARG A 3 -3.19 61.54 13.41
C ARG A 3 -3.42 61.04 11.97
N PHE A 4 -2.48 61.35 11.07
CA PHE A 4 -2.06 60.39 10.05
C PHE A 4 -0.66 59.90 10.42
N ALA A 5 -0.59 58.60 10.70
CA ALA A 5 0.54 57.93 11.28
C ALA A 5 1.70 57.85 10.28
N VAL A 6 2.77 58.58 10.60
CA VAL A 6 4.12 58.25 10.17
C VAL A 6 4.57 57.04 10.97
N LYS A 7 4.85 55.91 10.32
CA LYS A 7 5.92 55.00 10.75
C LYS A 7 6.63 54.42 9.53
N LEU A 8 7.80 55.01 9.30
CA LEU A 8 8.83 54.60 8.37
C LEU A 8 9.17 53.12 8.50
N LEU A 9 9.29 52.51 7.33
CA LEU A 9 10.10 51.34 7.02
C LEU A 9 11.54 51.55 7.49
N THR A 10 12.04 50.74 8.43
CA THR A 10 13.48 50.61 8.69
C THR A 10 13.86 49.14 8.86
N LEU A 11 14.52 48.67 7.81
CA LEU A 11 15.37 47.51 7.64
C LEU A 11 16.25 47.25 8.88
N ALA A 12 16.16 46.05 9.47
CA ALA A 12 17.08 45.59 10.52
C ALA A 12 17.91 44.41 10.02
N MET A 13 19.20 44.51 10.33
CA MET A 13 20.34 43.89 9.65
C MET A 13 20.48 42.37 9.82
N PHE A 14 21.08 41.76 8.80
CA PHE A 14 21.69 40.43 8.82
C PHE A 14 22.80 40.34 9.88
N SER A 15 22.69 39.37 10.79
CA SER A 15 23.77 38.92 11.66
C SER A 15 24.08 37.47 11.32
N VAL A 16 25.16 37.26 10.56
CA VAL A 16 25.75 35.95 10.31
C VAL A 16 26.59 35.57 11.52
N SER A 17 26.18 34.52 12.24
CA SER A 17 27.00 33.83 13.23
C SER A 17 27.29 32.41 12.74
N MET A 18 28.52 32.23 12.25
CA MET A 18 29.17 30.93 12.03
C MET A 18 29.43 30.22 13.37
N LEU A 19 29.71 28.90 13.28
CA LEU A 19 30.07 27.90 14.31
C LEU A 19 28.87 26.97 14.59
N THR A 20 28.85 25.66 14.29
CA THR A 20 29.89 24.64 14.13
C THR A 20 29.28 23.46 13.34
N ALA A 21 30.04 22.79 12.48
CA ALA A 21 29.59 21.59 11.78
C ALA A 21 29.88 20.35 12.65
N PRO A 22 28.88 19.51 13.00
CA PRO A 22 29.17 18.16 13.48
C PRO A 22 29.56 17.27 12.29
N ILE A 23 30.72 16.64 12.44
CA ILE A 23 31.27 15.60 11.56
C ILE A 23 30.23 14.47 11.47
N PHE A 24 29.63 14.27 10.29
CA PHE A 24 28.89 13.05 10.01
C PHE A 24 29.91 11.91 9.84
N VAL A 25 30.01 11.06 10.86
CA VAL A 25 30.65 9.75 10.72
C VAL A 25 29.76 8.93 9.80
N GLN A 26 30.19 8.77 8.54
CA GLN A 26 29.62 7.81 7.61
C GLN A 26 30.03 6.41 8.07
N ALA A 27 29.16 5.77 8.86
CA ALA A 27 29.24 4.34 9.10
C ALA A 27 28.69 3.62 7.85
N CYS A 28 29.59 3.12 7.02
CA CYS A 28 29.30 2.06 6.08
C CYS A 28 28.88 0.81 6.86
N ALA A 29 27.58 0.59 6.97
CA ALA A 29 27.01 -0.69 7.34
C ALA A 29 26.07 -1.11 6.21
N ALA A 30 26.54 -2.13 5.48
CA ALA A 30 25.78 -3.11 4.73
C ALA A 30 24.52 -2.60 4.00
N ALA A 31 24.61 -2.63 2.66
CA ALA A 31 23.47 -2.97 1.82
C ALA A 31 22.80 -4.23 2.38
N GLY A 32 21.78 -4.03 3.19
CA GLY A 32 20.75 -5.01 3.46
C GLY A 32 19.69 -4.78 2.40
N ASP A 33 19.59 -5.73 1.46
CA ASP A 33 18.53 -5.75 0.47
C ASP A 33 17.19 -5.41 1.12
N PRO A 34 16.34 -4.56 0.50
CA PRO A 34 14.95 -4.49 0.92
C PRO A 34 14.40 -5.92 0.87
N PRO A 35 13.65 -6.39 1.88
CA PRO A 35 13.08 -7.73 1.81
C PRO A 35 12.26 -7.77 0.52
N SER A 36 12.67 -8.64 -0.42
CA SER A 36 11.82 -9.07 -1.51
C SER A 36 10.56 -9.61 -0.85
N SER A 37 9.55 -8.76 -0.74
CA SER A 37 8.23 -9.11 -0.26
C SER A 37 7.59 -9.93 -1.36
N SER A 38 8.03 -11.19 -1.41
CA SER A 38 7.38 -12.24 -2.16
C SER A 38 5.90 -12.17 -1.83
N PRO A 39 5.00 -12.23 -2.83
CA PRO A 39 3.58 -12.16 -2.59
C PRO A 39 3.20 -13.24 -1.57
N PRO A 40 2.43 -12.89 -0.52
CA PRO A 40 2.08 -13.87 0.50
C PRO A 40 1.34 -15.01 -0.20
N ALA A 41 1.83 -16.24 -0.01
CA ALA A 41 1.06 -17.41 -0.33
C ALA A 41 -0.24 -17.31 0.48
N THR A 42 -1.38 -17.27 -0.22
CA THR A 42 -2.68 -17.47 0.40
C THR A 42 -2.66 -18.82 1.11
N ASP A 43 -2.67 -18.81 2.45
CA ASP A 43 -2.70 -19.99 3.32
C ASP A 43 -3.99 -20.80 3.10
N GLY A 44 -3.96 -21.72 2.14
CA GLY A 44 -4.91 -22.81 2.02
C GLY A 44 -4.45 -23.99 2.89
N LYS A 45 -5.07 -24.18 4.06
CA LYS A 45 -4.89 -25.40 4.89
C LYS A 45 -5.17 -26.66 4.06
N PRO A 46 -4.30 -27.70 4.06
CA PRO A 46 -4.61 -28.96 3.41
C PRO A 46 -5.36 -29.87 4.39
N ALA A 47 -6.61 -30.18 4.08
CA ALA A 47 -7.30 -31.30 4.71
C ALA A 47 -8.00 -32.14 3.63
N SER A 48 -7.47 -33.35 3.45
CA SER A 48 -8.18 -34.63 3.30
C SER A 48 -7.78 -35.47 2.08
N LYS A 49 -7.16 -36.63 2.39
CA LYS A 49 -7.06 -37.81 1.54
C LYS A 49 -8.46 -38.41 1.39
N VAL A 50 -8.96 -38.59 0.17
CA VAL A 50 -9.84 -39.72 -0.21
C VAL A 50 -9.56 -40.14 -1.66
N LYS A 51 -9.42 -41.45 -1.87
CA LYS A 51 -9.26 -42.12 -3.16
C LYS A 51 -10.61 -42.32 -3.88
N ASN A 52 -10.53 -42.34 -5.22
CA ASN A 52 -11.25 -43.21 -6.18
C ASN A 52 -12.49 -42.68 -6.96
N LYS A 53 -12.35 -42.80 -8.29
CA LYS A 53 -13.33 -43.15 -9.37
C LYS A 53 -14.45 -42.18 -9.82
N LYS A 54 -14.25 -41.71 -11.08
CA LYS A 54 -15.14 -41.80 -12.27
C LYS A 54 -16.30 -40.79 -12.47
N LYS A 55 -16.13 -40.04 -13.58
CA LYS A 55 -17.09 -39.51 -14.59
C LYS A 55 -17.94 -38.25 -14.30
N THR A 56 -17.64 -37.26 -15.15
CA THR A 56 -18.53 -36.34 -15.89
C THR A 56 -19.15 -35.19 -15.11
N GLY A 57 -18.70 -33.97 -15.46
CA GLY A 57 -19.57 -32.78 -15.45
C GLY A 57 -19.20 -31.62 -14.54
N GLU A 58 -17.94 -31.17 -14.42
CA GLU A 58 -17.63 -29.85 -13.83
C GLU A 58 -16.17 -29.45 -14.04
N ILE A 59 -15.91 -28.39 -14.81
CA ILE A 59 -14.61 -27.71 -14.91
C ILE A 59 -15.02 -26.22 -14.95
N ARG A 60 -14.63 -25.34 -14.02
CA ARG A 60 -13.37 -24.56 -14.09
C ARG A 60 -13.04 -23.70 -12.83
N PRO A 61 -13.20 -24.16 -11.57
CA PRO A 61 -12.70 -23.39 -10.41
C PRO A 61 -11.23 -22.99 -10.54
N GLY A 62 -10.39 -23.85 -11.13
CA GLY A 62 -8.96 -23.58 -11.29
C GLY A 62 -8.59 -22.53 -12.34
N ILE A 63 -9.43 -22.24 -13.34
CA ILE A 63 -9.11 -21.23 -14.37
C ILE A 63 -9.37 -19.81 -13.84
N GLU A 64 -10.51 -19.61 -13.17
CA GLU A 64 -10.86 -18.33 -12.55
C GLU A 64 -9.88 -17.99 -11.41
N ASP A 65 -9.53 -18.98 -10.59
CA ASP A 65 -8.50 -18.84 -9.56
C ASP A 65 -7.13 -18.48 -10.16
N THR A 66 -6.74 -19.10 -11.28
CA THR A 66 -5.47 -18.76 -11.96
C THR A 66 -5.50 -17.33 -12.54
N ALA A 67 -6.60 -16.91 -13.15
CA ALA A 67 -6.74 -15.57 -13.71
C ALA A 67 -6.69 -14.50 -12.61
N PHE A 68 -7.37 -14.74 -11.50
CA PHE A 68 -7.32 -13.89 -10.33
C PHE A 68 -5.89 -13.75 -9.78
N VAL A 69 -5.21 -14.87 -9.53
CA VAL A 69 -3.84 -14.88 -9.00
C VAL A 69 -2.88 -14.11 -9.92
N ASN A 70 -3.00 -14.30 -11.24
CA ASN A 70 -2.17 -13.59 -12.21
C ASN A 70 -2.45 -12.09 -12.23
N GLY A 71 -3.73 -11.71 -12.23
CA GLY A 71 -4.14 -10.30 -12.19
C GLY A 71 -3.71 -9.61 -10.89
N TYR A 72 -3.84 -10.30 -9.76
CA TYR A 72 -3.37 -9.81 -8.45
C TYR A 72 -1.85 -9.60 -8.44
N ARG A 73 -1.07 -10.57 -8.96
CA ARG A 73 0.39 -10.44 -9.08
C ARG A 73 0.80 -9.30 -10.00
N ALA A 74 0.10 -9.11 -11.12
CA ALA A 74 0.35 -8.00 -12.03
C ALA A 74 0.12 -6.65 -11.35
N ALA A 75 -1.00 -6.48 -10.63
CA ALA A 75 -1.26 -5.28 -9.86
C ALA A 75 -0.21 -5.05 -8.77
N TYR A 76 0.23 -6.10 -8.09
CA TYR A 76 1.29 -6.02 -7.07
C TYR A 76 2.60 -5.47 -7.66
N ALA A 77 3.04 -5.97 -8.82
CA ALA A 77 4.23 -5.47 -9.51
C ALA A 77 4.08 -3.99 -9.90
N ILE A 78 2.89 -3.56 -10.34
CA ILE A 78 2.64 -2.15 -10.65
C ILE A 78 2.78 -1.27 -9.39
N ILE A 79 2.27 -1.72 -8.24
CA ILE A 79 2.35 -0.98 -6.97
C ILE A 79 3.79 -0.85 -6.47
N TYR A 80 4.52 -1.96 -6.40
CA TYR A 80 5.80 -2.00 -5.70
C TYR A 80 7.00 -1.76 -6.61
N ASP A 81 6.94 -2.19 -7.87
CA ASP A 81 8.07 -2.06 -8.80
C ASP A 81 7.99 -0.74 -9.57
N ARG A 82 6.77 -0.30 -9.92
CA ARG A 82 6.55 0.89 -10.76
C ARG A 82 6.03 2.09 -9.99
N ASN A 83 5.52 1.87 -8.77
CA ASN A 83 4.83 2.89 -7.97
C ASN A 83 3.69 3.60 -8.73
N ASP A 84 3.07 2.92 -9.70
CA ASP A 84 1.94 3.46 -10.47
C ASP A 84 0.62 3.04 -9.83
N TYR A 85 0.28 3.74 -8.76
CA TYR A 85 -0.90 3.42 -7.95
C TYR A 85 -2.22 3.58 -8.71
N ALA A 86 -2.29 4.51 -9.68
CA ALA A 86 -3.50 4.73 -10.46
C ALA A 86 -3.78 3.56 -11.41
N ALA A 87 -2.75 3.08 -12.13
CA ALA A 87 -2.89 1.89 -12.96
C ALA A 87 -3.21 0.65 -12.12
N ALA A 88 -2.58 0.50 -10.95
CA ALA A 88 -2.85 -0.62 -10.06
C ALA A 88 -4.30 -0.64 -9.56
N ILE A 89 -4.87 0.52 -9.20
CA ILE A 89 -6.29 0.62 -8.79
C ILE A 89 -7.21 0.13 -9.90
N GLY A 90 -6.95 0.51 -11.16
CA GLY A 90 -7.71 0.04 -12.31
C GLY A 90 -7.66 -1.48 -12.45
N GLN A 91 -6.45 -2.07 -12.34
CA GLN A 91 -6.29 -3.52 -12.41
C GLN A 91 -6.96 -4.25 -11.26
N LEU A 92 -6.80 -3.78 -10.02
CA LEU A 92 -7.39 -4.41 -8.83
C LEU A 92 -8.91 -4.40 -8.90
N LYS A 93 -9.54 -3.29 -9.30
CA LYS A 93 -10.99 -3.21 -9.48
C LYS A 93 -11.49 -4.12 -10.60
N ALA A 94 -10.72 -4.26 -11.68
CA ALA A 94 -11.06 -5.16 -12.79
C ALA A 94 -11.05 -6.64 -12.38
N LEU A 95 -10.39 -7.00 -11.27
CA LEU A 95 -10.48 -8.35 -10.72
C LEU A 95 -11.88 -8.66 -10.16
N GLY A 96 -12.66 -7.65 -9.75
CA GLY A 96 -14.01 -7.85 -9.21
C GLY A 96 -14.06 -8.47 -7.82
N HIS A 97 -12.93 -8.53 -7.11
CA HIS A 97 -12.78 -9.13 -5.78
C HIS A 97 -12.68 -8.07 -4.67
N ASP A 98 -13.57 -7.08 -4.71
CA ASP A 98 -13.58 -5.96 -3.75
C ASP A 98 -13.83 -6.42 -2.30
N ASP A 99 -14.42 -7.60 -2.11
CA ASP A 99 -14.70 -8.26 -0.84
C ASP A 99 -13.52 -9.10 -0.32
N ASN A 100 -12.45 -9.26 -1.10
CA ASN A 100 -11.23 -9.91 -0.64
C ASN A 100 -10.37 -8.93 0.17
N ALA A 101 -10.02 -9.30 1.41
CA ALA A 101 -9.25 -8.44 2.30
C ALA A 101 -7.90 -8.00 1.72
N ALA A 102 -7.19 -8.87 1.00
CA ALA A 102 -5.90 -8.54 0.41
C ALA A 102 -6.01 -7.57 -0.78
N VAL A 103 -7.08 -7.69 -1.59
CA VAL A 103 -7.39 -6.75 -2.68
C VAL A 103 -7.78 -5.39 -2.11
N ALA A 104 -8.72 -5.38 -1.15
CA ALA A 104 -9.17 -4.17 -0.49
C ALA A 104 -8.01 -3.45 0.24
N ASN A 105 -7.10 -4.19 0.88
CA ASN A 105 -5.90 -3.62 1.49
C ASN A 105 -4.98 -2.93 0.46
N LEU A 106 -4.74 -3.56 -0.70
CA LEU A 106 -3.93 -2.94 -1.76
C LEU A 106 -4.61 -1.72 -2.40
N LEU A 107 -5.93 -1.73 -2.53
CA LEU A 107 -6.69 -0.55 -2.94
C LEU A 107 -6.53 0.58 -1.92
N GLY A 108 -6.70 0.28 -0.62
CA GLY A 108 -6.48 1.23 0.48
C GLY A 108 -5.07 1.81 0.45
N TYR A 109 -4.05 0.97 0.30
CA TYR A 109 -2.65 1.38 0.17
C TYR A 109 -2.43 2.30 -1.04
N SER A 110 -2.97 1.93 -2.20
CA SER A 110 -2.80 2.70 -3.43
C SER A 110 -3.45 4.08 -3.33
N TYR A 111 -4.66 4.17 -2.79
CA TYR A 111 -5.33 5.46 -2.54
C TYR A 111 -4.57 6.30 -1.51
N ARG A 112 -4.02 5.69 -0.46
CA ARG A 112 -3.17 6.38 0.54
C ARG A 112 -1.96 7.00 -0.13
N LYS A 113 -1.30 6.29 -1.03
CA LYS A 113 -0.12 6.76 -1.76
C LYS A 113 -0.43 7.88 -2.75
N LEU A 114 -1.65 7.94 -3.25
CA LEU A 114 -2.16 9.06 -4.06
C LEU A 114 -2.66 10.26 -3.23
N GLY A 115 -2.70 10.13 -1.89
CA GLY A 115 -3.18 11.18 -1.00
C GLY A 115 -4.70 11.23 -0.80
N ASP A 116 -5.45 10.29 -1.39
CA ASP A 116 -6.89 10.18 -1.17
C ASP A 116 -7.17 9.34 0.09
N TYR A 117 -6.89 9.94 1.24
CA TYR A 117 -6.99 9.28 2.53
C TYR A 117 -8.42 8.87 2.89
N LYS A 118 -9.42 9.62 2.42
CA LYS A 118 -10.84 9.30 2.68
C LYS A 118 -11.24 8.01 1.97
N VAL A 119 -10.88 7.88 0.69
CA VAL A 119 -11.15 6.66 -0.06
C VAL A 119 -10.28 5.51 0.46
N SER A 120 -9.02 5.77 0.81
CA SER A 120 -8.13 4.79 1.44
C SER A 120 -8.74 4.16 2.69
N GLN A 121 -9.28 4.98 3.59
CA GLN A 121 -9.92 4.53 4.82
C GLN A 121 -11.09 3.58 4.56
N ILE A 122 -11.98 3.94 3.62
CA ILE A 122 -13.11 3.09 3.22
C ILE A 122 -12.64 1.69 2.79
N TRP A 123 -11.54 1.62 2.04
CA TRP A 123 -10.98 0.34 1.57
C TRP A 123 -10.31 -0.45 2.69
N TYR A 124 -9.61 0.19 3.62
CA TYR A 124 -9.05 -0.51 4.78
C TYR A 124 -10.16 -1.04 5.69
N GLU A 125 -11.20 -0.26 5.97
CA GLU A 125 -12.36 -0.71 6.73
C GLU A 125 -13.07 -1.88 6.04
N ARG A 126 -13.19 -1.83 4.70
CA ARG A 126 -13.72 -2.97 3.93
C ARG A 126 -12.83 -4.21 4.05
N ALA A 127 -11.50 -4.05 4.01
CA ALA A 127 -10.58 -5.17 4.20
C ALA A 127 -10.72 -5.81 5.59
N LEU A 128 -10.84 -5.01 6.65
CA LEU A 128 -11.06 -5.50 8.01
C LEU A 128 -12.46 -6.10 8.22
N LYS A 129 -13.46 -5.63 7.48
CA LYS A 129 -14.78 -6.24 7.49
C LYS A 129 -14.78 -7.62 6.84
N ALA A 130 -13.97 -7.81 5.79
CA ALA A 130 -13.80 -9.10 5.13
C ALA A 130 -12.97 -10.08 5.97
N ASP A 131 -11.87 -9.60 6.55
CA ASP A 131 -11.00 -10.34 7.45
C ASP A 131 -10.52 -9.43 8.60
N PRO A 132 -11.16 -9.52 9.78
CA PRO A 132 -10.77 -8.72 10.95
C PRO A 132 -9.34 -9.00 11.43
N ASN A 133 -8.78 -10.17 11.07
CA ASN A 133 -7.44 -10.59 11.45
C ASN A 133 -6.40 -10.30 10.34
N HIS A 134 -6.75 -9.50 9.32
CA HIS A 134 -5.84 -9.18 8.23
C HIS A 134 -4.68 -8.29 8.70
N VAL A 135 -3.58 -8.90 9.11
CA VAL A 135 -2.41 -8.25 9.73
C VAL A 135 -1.90 -7.06 8.92
N LYS A 136 -1.80 -7.21 7.58
CA LYS A 136 -1.29 -6.13 6.72
C LYS A 136 -2.20 -4.90 6.73
N THR A 137 -3.52 -5.07 6.80
CA THR A 137 -4.42 -3.91 6.88
C THR A 137 -4.16 -3.14 8.16
N TRP A 138 -4.00 -3.80 9.31
CA TRP A 138 -3.66 -3.10 10.56
C TRP A 138 -2.33 -2.33 10.47
N GLN A 139 -1.31 -2.94 9.86
CA GLN A 139 -0.01 -2.30 9.64
C GLN A 139 -0.12 -1.06 8.73
N TYR A 140 -0.94 -1.13 7.68
CA TYR A 140 -1.05 -0.06 6.67
C TYR A 140 -2.12 0.98 6.99
N TYR A 141 -3.13 0.63 7.78
CA TYR A 141 -4.17 1.55 8.18
C TYR A 141 -3.57 2.58 9.14
N GLY A 142 -2.76 2.12 10.10
CA GLY A 142 -2.00 3.02 11.00
C GLY A 142 -2.93 3.88 11.84
N LEU A 143 -3.83 3.23 12.56
CA LEU A 143 -4.48 3.81 13.75
C LEU A 143 -3.43 4.03 14.85
#